data_AF-A0A091V8E9-F1
#
_entry.id   AF-A0A091V8E9-F1
#
_cell.length_a   1.000
_cell.length_b   1.000
_cell.length_c   1.000
_cell.angle_alpha   90.00
_cell.angle_beta   90.00
_cell.angle_gamma   90.00
#
_symmetry.space_group_name_H-M   'P 1'
#
loop_
_entity.id
_entity.type
_entity.pdbx_description
1 polymer ?
#
loop_
_entity_poly.entity_id
_entity_poly.type
_entity_poly.pdbx_seq_one_letter_code
_entity_poly.pdbx_strand_id
1 'polypeptide(L)'
;AEGQGFLIRNTWLEKCIHVSHYETNSISLTDCKVHFQQQQWSWDPATRTIISLQSKQCLLAHKTQEYAVVKLEPCRDWEHQVWVCRKKGHLTLQSLGFHLSTKEGGHKVFVLRKKDKFSRWKTLADETICAAAWTAVPRPSKPMQQAIDTRVWIYESK
;
A
#
# COMPACT_ATOMS: atom_id res chain seq x y z
N ALA A 1 0.10 -1.98 -14.81
CA ALA A 1 -0.87 -0.94 -14.42
C ALA A 1 -0.10 0.21 -13.79
N GLU A 2 0.00 1.34 -14.48
CA GLU A 2 0.53 2.58 -13.87
C GLU A 2 -0.58 3.18 -13.01
N GLY A 3 -0.71 2.65 -11.79
CA GLY A 3 -1.55 3.24 -10.76
C GLY A 3 -0.85 4.44 -10.14
N GLN A 4 -1.61 5.49 -9.83
CA GLN A 4 -1.11 6.61 -9.03
C GLN A 4 -0.58 6.06 -7.70
N GLY A 5 0.68 6.37 -7.39
CA GLY A 5 1.32 5.95 -6.15
C GLY A 5 0.70 6.58 -4.91
N PHE A 6 0.97 5.98 -3.76
CA PHE A 6 0.61 6.53 -2.46
C PHE A 6 1.81 6.55 -1.51
N LEU A 7 1.72 7.40 -0.49
CA LEU A 7 2.69 7.45 0.60
C LEU A 7 2.25 6.50 1.71
N ILE A 8 3.21 5.82 2.35
CA ILE A 8 2.97 4.98 3.52
C ILE A 8 3.37 5.78 4.76
N ARG A 9 2.37 6.28 5.48
CA ARG A 9 2.53 7.14 6.67
C ARG A 9 2.34 6.34 7.95
N ASN A 10 3.23 6.54 8.91
CA ASN A 10 3.01 6.10 10.29
C ASN A 10 2.01 7.03 10.98
N THR A 11 0.89 6.51 11.48
CA THR A 11 -0.20 7.33 12.00
C THR A 11 0.07 7.95 13.37
N TRP A 12 1.18 7.61 14.02
CA TRP A 12 1.57 8.18 15.31
C TRP A 12 2.69 9.21 15.16
N LEU A 13 3.71 8.88 14.36
CA LEU A 13 4.85 9.77 14.14
C LEU A 13 4.61 10.80 13.04
N GLU A 14 3.57 10.65 12.22
CA GLU A 14 3.30 11.51 11.06
C GLU A 14 4.48 11.57 10.07
N LYS A 15 5.27 10.49 10.01
CA LYS A 15 6.40 10.31 9.08
C LYS A 15 6.08 9.27 8.03
N CYS A 16 6.64 9.44 6.84
CA CYS A 16 6.46 8.56 5.71
C CYS A 16 7.70 7.70 5.45
N ILE A 17 7.47 6.47 4.98
CA ILE A 17 8.53 5.59 4.51
C ILE A 17 9.05 6.11 3.18
N HIS A 18 10.38 6.19 3.05
CA HIS A 18 11.05 6.48 1.79
C HIS A 18 12.18 5.50 1.53
N VAL A 19 12.53 5.34 0.25
CA VAL A 19 13.77 4.72 -0.17
C VAL A 19 14.93 5.65 0.19
N SER A 20 15.88 5.13 0.96
CA SER A 20 17.07 5.88 1.41
C SER A 20 18.18 5.79 0.37
N HIS A 21 18.90 6.90 0.18
CA HIS A 21 20.03 6.99 -0.76
C HIS A 21 21.37 6.62 -0.15
N TYR A 22 21.45 6.54 1.19
CA TYR A 22 22.72 6.34 1.90
C TYR A 22 23.18 4.87 1.89
N GLU A 23 22.23 3.94 1.86
CA GLU A 23 22.51 2.51 1.86
C GLU A 23 21.67 1.84 0.78
N THR A 24 22.30 0.98 -0.02
CA THR A 24 21.63 0.23 -1.09
C THR A 24 20.46 -0.58 -0.51
N ASN A 25 19.31 -0.54 -1.20
CA ASN A 25 18.10 -1.27 -0.83
C ASN A 25 17.56 -0.93 0.57
N SER A 26 17.97 0.19 1.17
CA SER A 26 17.51 0.61 2.49
C SER A 26 16.27 1.50 2.41
N ILE A 27 15.50 1.48 3.50
CA ILE A 27 14.38 2.37 3.70
C ILE A 27 14.50 3.08 5.05
N SER A 28 13.94 4.27 5.14
CA SER A 28 13.91 5.02 6.40
C SER A 28 12.69 5.94 6.47
N LEU A 29 12.54 6.63 7.60
CA LEU A 29 11.46 7.59 7.84
C LEU A 29 11.90 9.03 7.58
N THR A 30 11.01 9.81 6.98
CA THR A 30 11.18 11.24 6.75
C THR A 30 9.83 11.95 6.74
N ASP A 31 9.82 13.27 6.60
CA ASP A 31 8.59 14.04 6.43
C ASP A 31 7.86 13.63 5.15
N CYS A 32 6.53 13.51 5.26
CA CYS A 32 5.67 13.14 4.15
C CYS A 32 5.67 14.22 3.08
N LYS A 33 6.10 13.89 1.86
CA LYS A 33 6.20 14.81 0.71
C LYS A 33 5.54 14.17 -0.52
N VAL A 34 4.36 14.66 -0.88
CA VAL A 34 3.51 14.09 -1.95
C VAL A 34 4.23 13.97 -3.29
N HIS A 35 5.08 14.93 -3.64
CA HIS A 35 5.77 14.95 -4.95
C HIS A 35 7.10 14.19 -4.97
N PHE A 36 7.49 13.55 -3.86
CA PHE A 36 8.81 12.92 -3.75
C PHE A 36 8.75 11.45 -4.18
N GLN A 37 9.42 11.12 -5.28
CA GLN A 37 9.36 9.79 -5.92
C GLN A 37 9.83 8.66 -5.00
N GLN A 38 10.79 8.93 -4.12
CA GLN A 38 11.31 7.98 -3.13
C GLN A 38 10.26 7.57 -2.08
N GLN A 39 9.18 8.34 -1.95
CA GLN A 39 8.05 8.06 -1.05
C GLN A 39 6.84 7.47 -1.77
N GLN A 40 6.96 7.19 -3.07
CA GLN A 40 5.88 6.65 -3.87
C GLN A 40 5.89 5.13 -3.84
N TRP A 41 4.82 4.57 -3.30
CA TRP A 41 4.60 3.14 -3.16
C TRP A 41 3.36 2.70 -3.93
N SER A 42 3.29 1.42 -4.24
CA SER A 42 2.09 0.77 -4.75
C SER A 42 1.82 -0.54 -4.00
N TRP A 43 0.58 -0.98 -4.04
CA TRP A 43 0.14 -2.26 -3.50
C TRP A 43 -0.28 -3.15 -4.66
N ASP A 44 0.31 -4.34 -4.75
CA ASP A 44 -0.15 -5.36 -5.68
C ASP A 44 -1.11 -6.32 -4.94
N PRO A 45 -2.42 -6.32 -5.26
CA PRO A 45 -3.38 -7.21 -4.61
C PRO A 45 -3.20 -8.69 -4.98
N ALA A 46 -2.58 -9.01 -6.12
CA ALA A 46 -2.39 -10.40 -6.56
C ALA A 46 -1.30 -11.09 -5.73
N THR A 47 -0.14 -10.43 -5.61
CA THR A 47 1.02 -10.95 -4.85
C THR A 47 1.01 -10.53 -3.38
N ARG A 48 0.16 -9.56 -3.01
CA ARG A 48 0.10 -8.93 -1.68
C ARG A 48 1.43 -8.29 -1.27
N THR A 49 2.13 -7.72 -2.24
CA THR A 49 3.41 -7.06 -2.04
C THR A 49 3.26 -5.55 -2.03
N ILE A 50 4.15 -4.88 -1.31
CA ILE A 50 4.31 -3.43 -1.34
C ILE A 50 5.51 -3.12 -2.22
N ILE A 51 5.30 -2.37 -3.29
CA ILE A 51 6.29 -2.15 -4.34
C ILE A 51 6.71 -0.67 -4.31
N SER A 52 8.01 -0.41 -4.25
CA SER A 52 8.60 0.91 -4.48
C SER A 52 8.40 1.30 -5.94
N LEU A 53 7.73 2.43 -6.20
CA LEU A 53 7.56 2.89 -7.56
C LEU A 53 8.86 3.42 -8.18
N GLN A 54 9.81 3.83 -7.34
CA GLN A 54 11.13 4.30 -7.77
C GLN A 54 12.02 3.14 -8.24
N SER A 55 12.18 2.09 -7.43
CA SER A 55 13.14 1.00 -7.71
C SER A 55 12.48 -0.26 -8.28
N LYS A 56 11.14 -0.34 -8.31
CA LYS A 56 10.36 -1.53 -8.68
C LYS A 56 10.65 -2.76 -7.82
N GLN A 57 11.23 -2.55 -6.64
CA GLN A 57 11.51 -3.60 -5.65
C GLN A 57 10.42 -3.67 -4.60
N CYS A 58 10.32 -4.82 -3.95
CA CYS A 58 9.32 -5.11 -2.93
C CYS A 58 9.87 -4.93 -1.52
N LEU A 59 9.00 -4.50 -0.61
CA LEU A 59 9.29 -4.39 0.80
C LEU A 59 9.40 -5.80 1.43
N LEU A 60 10.58 -6.12 1.95
CA LEU A 60 10.92 -7.43 2.49
C LEU A 60 11.44 -7.33 3.93
N ALA A 61 10.98 -8.24 4.79
CA ALA A 61 11.57 -8.47 6.11
C ALA A 61 12.48 -9.70 6.09
N HIS A 62 13.78 -9.50 5.86
CA HIS A 62 14.73 -10.59 5.59
C HIS A 62 14.89 -11.59 6.74
N LYS A 63 14.79 -11.11 7.99
CA LYS A 63 14.91 -11.96 9.18
C LYS A 63 13.59 -11.90 9.94
N THR A 64 13.11 -13.06 10.35
CA THR A 64 11.90 -13.22 11.16
C THR A 64 12.24 -13.17 12.65
N GLN A 65 13.04 -12.16 13.01
CA GLN A 65 13.45 -11.84 14.36
C GLN A 65 12.89 -10.46 14.73
N GLU A 66 12.53 -10.27 16.00
CA GLU A 66 12.13 -8.94 16.45
C GLU A 66 13.22 -7.90 16.20
N TYR A 67 12.79 -6.71 15.79
CA TYR A 67 13.64 -5.59 15.39
C TYR A 67 14.47 -5.79 14.12
N ALA A 68 14.24 -6.86 13.35
CA ALA A 68 14.83 -6.99 12.03
C ALA A 68 14.39 -5.85 11.11
N VAL A 69 15.37 -5.14 10.54
CA VAL A 69 15.13 -4.01 9.64
C VAL A 69 14.57 -4.52 8.31
N VAL A 70 13.51 -3.89 7.83
CA VAL A 70 12.94 -4.14 6.50
C VAL A 70 13.78 -3.46 5.43
N LYS A 71 13.88 -4.11 4.27
CA LYS A 71 14.69 -3.67 3.12
C LYS A 71 13.89 -3.81 1.84
N LEU A 72 14.48 -3.35 0.75
CA LEU A 72 14.00 -3.59 -0.60
C LEU A 72 14.72 -4.80 -1.20
N GLU A 73 13.98 -5.67 -1.86
CA GLU A 73 14.53 -6.79 -2.65
C GLU A 73 13.74 -6.91 -3.95
N PRO A 74 14.27 -7.60 -4.98
CA PRO A 74 13.47 -7.97 -6.13
C PRO A 74 12.15 -8.62 -5.68
N CYS A 75 11.06 -8.21 -6.32
CA CYS A 75 9.73 -8.75 -6.05
C CYS A 75 9.69 -10.24 -6.36
N ARG A 76 9.33 -11.04 -5.35
CA ARG A 76 9.19 -12.49 -5.45
C ARG A 76 7.99 -12.92 -4.61
N ASP A 77 7.33 -14.00 -4.98
CA ASP A 77 6.24 -14.60 -4.20
C ASP A 77 6.79 -15.39 -3.00
N TRP A 78 7.50 -14.67 -2.12
CA TRP A 78 8.15 -15.21 -0.94
C TRP A 78 7.42 -14.76 0.31
N GLU A 79 7.31 -15.65 1.29
CA GLU A 79 6.62 -15.39 2.56
C GLU A 79 7.06 -14.10 3.28
N HIS A 80 8.31 -13.69 3.09
CA HIS A 80 8.91 -12.48 3.67
C HIS A 80 8.51 -11.16 2.97
N GLN A 81 7.73 -11.22 1.88
CA GLN A 81 7.24 -10.06 1.11
C GLN A 81 5.70 -9.98 1.08
N VAL A 82 5.00 -10.98 1.62
CA VAL A 82 3.54 -11.07 1.58
C VAL A 82 2.95 -10.42 2.82
N TRP A 83 2.27 -9.29 2.63
CA TRP A 83 1.70 -8.50 3.72
C TRP A 83 0.17 -8.62 3.78
N VAL A 84 -0.40 -8.28 4.95
CA VAL A 84 -1.84 -8.25 5.18
C VAL A 84 -2.17 -7.00 6.00
N CYS A 85 -3.19 -6.26 5.54
CA CYS A 85 -3.74 -5.14 6.28
C CYS A 85 -4.82 -5.57 7.26
N ARG A 86 -4.85 -4.94 8.44
CA ARG A 86 -5.92 -5.12 9.42
C ARG A 86 -6.64 -3.79 9.70
N LYS A 87 -7.86 -3.88 10.27
CA LYS A 87 -8.84 -2.78 10.46
C LYS A 87 -8.33 -1.49 11.17
N LYS A 88 -7.11 -1.46 11.73
CA LYS A 88 -6.50 -0.28 12.39
C LYS A 88 -5.23 0.24 11.69
N GLY A 89 -4.97 -0.18 10.45
CA GLY A 89 -3.74 0.16 9.72
C GLY A 89 -2.53 -0.70 10.11
N HIS A 90 -2.72 -1.80 10.85
CA HIS A 90 -1.62 -2.72 11.09
C HIS A 90 -1.29 -3.48 9.82
N LEU A 91 -0.03 -3.41 9.41
CA LEU A 91 0.52 -4.15 8.29
C LEU A 91 1.31 -5.34 8.84
N THR A 92 0.89 -6.56 8.49
CA THR A 92 1.39 -7.81 9.09
C THR A 92 1.95 -8.72 8.02
N LEU A 93 3.12 -9.31 8.23
CA LEU A 93 3.62 -10.42 7.40
C LEU A 93 2.71 -11.64 7.55
N GLN A 94 2.18 -12.13 6.43
CA GLN A 94 1.07 -13.08 6.39
C GLN A 94 1.35 -14.36 7.18
N SER A 95 2.48 -15.03 6.94
CA SER A 95 2.79 -16.34 7.55
C SER A 95 3.51 -16.25 8.90
N LEU A 96 4.02 -15.07 9.28
CA LEU A 96 5.02 -14.98 10.35
C LEU A 96 4.53 -14.20 11.58
N GLY A 97 3.39 -13.51 11.46
CA GLY A 97 2.76 -12.78 12.57
C GLY A 97 3.56 -11.57 13.05
N PHE A 98 4.52 -11.10 12.26
CA PHE A 98 5.28 -9.87 12.51
C PHE A 98 4.58 -8.67 11.91
N HIS A 99 4.62 -7.53 12.62
CA HIS A 99 4.05 -6.27 12.17
C HIS A 99 5.15 -5.31 11.74
N LEU A 100 4.91 -4.60 10.64
CA LEU A 100 5.73 -3.46 10.27
C LEU A 100 5.63 -2.41 11.38
N SER A 101 6.76 -1.96 11.89
CA SER A 101 6.85 -1.11 13.08
C SER A 101 8.00 -0.13 12.96
N THR A 102 7.94 0.88 13.82
CA THR A 102 9.03 1.85 14.01
C THR A 102 9.09 2.24 15.48
N LYS A 103 9.91 3.22 15.83
CA LYS A 103 10.03 3.76 17.19
C LYS A 103 10.22 5.27 17.16
N GLU A 104 9.81 5.91 18.24
CA GLU A 104 10.07 7.33 18.47
C GLU A 104 11.56 7.66 18.44
N GLY A 105 11.91 8.82 17.88
CA GLY A 105 13.30 9.28 17.71
C GLY A 105 14.15 8.47 16.72
N GLY A 106 13.62 7.39 16.12
CA GLY A 106 14.31 6.56 15.14
C GLY A 106 13.90 6.84 13.70
N HIS A 107 14.81 6.58 12.75
CA HIS A 107 14.54 6.61 11.31
C HIS A 107 14.35 5.22 10.70
N LYS A 108 14.53 4.15 11.50
CA LYS A 108 14.47 2.77 11.00
C LYS A 108 13.04 2.24 11.01
N VAL A 109 12.74 1.45 9.99
CA VAL A 109 11.52 0.63 9.92
C VAL A 109 11.95 -0.83 10.11
N PHE A 110 11.24 -1.56 10.95
CA PHE A 110 11.58 -2.92 11.34
C PHE A 110 10.32 -3.73 11.59
N VAL A 111 10.49 -5.01 11.91
CA VAL A 111 9.38 -5.89 12.28
C VAL A 111 9.34 -6.21 13.77
N LEU A 112 8.14 -6.29 14.34
CA LEU A 112 7.91 -6.60 15.77
C LEU A 112 6.62 -7.43 15.93
N ARG A 113 6.56 -8.37 16.89
CA ARG A 113 5.32 -9.14 17.14
C ARG A 113 4.26 -8.34 17.88
N LYS A 114 4.71 -7.36 18.68
CA LYS A 114 3.82 -6.46 19.40
C LYS A 114 3.06 -5.55 18.43
N LYS A 115 1.75 -5.43 18.64
CA LYS A 115 0.92 -4.39 18.03
C LYS A 115 0.80 -3.20 18.98
N ASP A 116 1.21 -2.03 18.51
CA ASP A 116 1.04 -0.78 19.21
C ASP A 116 0.81 0.40 18.24
N LYS A 117 0.88 1.62 18.74
CA LYS A 117 0.70 2.85 17.96
C LYS A 117 1.76 3.04 16.86
N PHE A 118 2.97 2.54 17.04
CA PHE A 118 4.06 2.65 16.05
C PHE A 118 3.97 1.59 14.95
N SER A 119 3.15 0.56 15.14
CA SER A 119 2.87 -0.48 14.15
C SER A 119 1.67 -0.19 13.23
N ARG A 120 1.19 1.06 13.20
CA ARG A 120 0.03 1.49 12.41
C ARG A 120 0.46 2.36 11.24
N TRP A 121 0.08 1.94 10.05
CA TRP A 121 0.45 2.53 8.77
C TRP A 121 -0.78 2.72 7.89
N LYS A 122 -0.87 3.89 7.27
CA LYS A 122 -1.98 4.27 6.40
C LYS A 122 -1.48 5.13 5.25
N THR A 123 -2.33 5.34 4.25
CA THR A 123 -2.08 6.36 3.23
C THR A 123 -2.33 7.77 3.79
N LEU A 124 -2.00 8.80 3.01
CA LEU A 124 -2.37 10.17 3.35
C LEU A 124 -3.88 10.41 3.34
N ALA A 125 -4.65 9.61 2.59
CA ALA A 125 -6.12 9.62 2.60
C ALA A 125 -6.71 8.88 3.82
N ASP A 126 -5.88 8.49 4.79
CA ASP A 126 -6.24 7.73 5.99
C ASP A 126 -6.84 6.34 5.72
N GLU A 127 -6.57 5.80 4.53
CA GLU A 127 -6.95 4.45 4.11
C GLU A 127 -5.90 3.42 4.53
N THR A 128 -6.31 2.15 4.68
CA THR A 128 -5.34 1.06 4.83
C THR A 128 -4.58 0.85 3.53
N ILE A 129 -3.32 0.43 3.60
CA ILE A 129 -2.45 0.21 2.42
C ILE A 129 -3.10 -0.71 1.36
N CYS A 130 -3.80 -1.75 1.79
CA CYS A 130 -4.46 -2.71 0.90
C CYS A 130 -5.74 -2.17 0.27
N ALA A 131 -6.33 -1.11 0.82
CA ALA A 131 -7.50 -0.44 0.25
C ALA A 131 -7.09 0.51 -0.89
N ALA A 132 -5.89 1.08 -0.82
CA ALA A 132 -5.37 2.04 -1.80
C ALA A 132 -5.24 1.46 -3.22
N ALA A 133 -5.13 0.14 -3.39
CA ALA A 133 -5.14 -0.46 -4.73
C ALA A 133 -6.52 -0.42 -5.40
N TRP A 134 -7.60 -0.30 -4.63
CA TRP A 134 -8.96 -0.29 -5.16
C TRP A 134 -9.40 1.11 -5.61
N THR A 135 -8.68 2.16 -5.19
CA THR A 135 -8.90 3.54 -5.64
C THR A 135 -8.16 3.85 -6.95
N ALA A 136 -7.13 3.07 -7.29
CA ALA A 136 -6.37 3.20 -8.54
C ALA A 136 -6.96 2.42 -9.72
N VAL A 137 -7.93 1.54 -9.50
CA VAL A 137 -8.69 0.89 -10.58
C VAL A 137 -9.88 1.81 -10.92
N PRO A 138 -10.00 2.32 -12.17
CA PRO A 138 -11.20 3.00 -12.59
C PRO A 138 -12.38 2.06 -12.37
N ARG A 139 -13.33 2.46 -11.53
CA ARG A 139 -14.60 1.72 -11.43
C ARG A 139 -15.16 1.65 -12.85
N PRO A 140 -15.53 0.46 -13.37
CA PRO A 140 -16.34 0.43 -14.58
C PRO A 140 -17.58 1.27 -14.29
N SER A 141 -17.77 2.33 -15.07
CA SER A 141 -18.98 3.13 -15.02
C SER A 141 -20.17 2.17 -15.14
N LYS A 142 -21.13 2.30 -14.23
CA LYS A 142 -22.42 1.62 -14.35
C LYS A 142 -22.91 1.83 -15.79
N PRO A 143 -23.37 0.79 -16.51
CA PRO A 143 -24.09 1.00 -17.76
C PRO A 143 -25.29 1.88 -17.42
N MET A 144 -25.31 3.09 -17.96
CA MET A 144 -26.48 3.93 -17.95
C MET A 144 -27.53 3.17 -18.74
N GLN A 145 -28.53 2.59 -18.06
CA GLN A 145 -29.70 2.03 -18.73
C GLN A 145 -30.34 3.18 -19.49
N GLN A 146 -30.14 3.22 -20.81
CA GLN A 146 -30.96 4.01 -21.70
C GLN A 146 -32.38 3.48 -21.55
N ALA A 147 -33.24 4.28 -20.92
CA ALA A 147 -34.67 4.11 -21.05
C ALA A 147 -35.01 4.26 -22.54
N ILE A 148 -35.32 3.14 -23.18
CA ILE A 148 -35.95 3.15 -24.49
C ILE A 148 -37.38 3.66 -24.27
N ASP A 149 -37.59 4.93 -24.59
CA ASP A 149 -38.92 5.54 -24.62
C ASP A 149 -39.74 4.89 -25.75
N THR A 150 -40.95 4.47 -25.39
CA THR A 150 -41.85 3.68 -26.22
C THR A 150 -42.70 4.63 -27.05
N ARG A 151 -42.56 4.62 -28.38
CA ARG A 151 -43.61 5.13 -29.29
C ARG A 151 -43.79 4.20 -30.48
N VAL A 152 -44.66 3.22 -30.29
CA VAL A 152 -45.31 2.43 -31.34
C VAL A 152 -46.30 3.35 -32.06
N TRP A 153 -46.12 3.57 -33.36
CA TRP A 153 -47.14 4.14 -34.24
C TRP A 153 -47.85 2.99 -34.97
N ILE A 154 -49.10 2.74 -34.61
CA ILE A 154 -50.02 1.89 -35.36
C ILE A 154 -50.71 2.80 -36.38
N TYR A 155 -50.49 2.55 -37.68
CA TYR A 155 -51.34 3.13 -38.72
C TYR A 155 -52.52 2.19 -38.95
N GLU A 156 -53.73 2.64 -38.61
CA GLU A 156 -54.97 2.04 -39.09
C GLU A 156 -55.20 2.44 -40.56
N SER A 157 -55.54 1.44 -41.37
CA SER A 157 -55.99 1.58 -42.75
C SER A 157 -57.51 1.55 -42.82
N LYS A 158 -58.11 2.61 -43.37
CA LYS A 158 -59.35 2.52 -44.15
C LYS A 158 -59.57 3.75 -45.02
#